data_AF-A0A933TMY7-F1
#
_entry.id   AF-A0A933TMY7-F1
#
_cell.length_a   1.000
_cell.length_b   1.000
_cell.length_c   1.000
_cell.angle_alpha   90.00
_cell.angle_beta   90.00
_cell.angle_gamma   90.00
#
_symmetry.space_group_name_H-M   'P 1'
#
loop_
_entity.id
_entity.type
_entity.pdbx_description
1 polymer ?
#
loop_
_entity_poly.entity_id
_entity_poly.type
_entity_poly.pdbx_seq_one_letter_code
_entity_poly.pdbx_strand_id
1 'polypeptide(L)'
;MAHLIWNNTLNTGIDVIDGQHRRIVEFINQLDDARLTGNRAAMGEVIDGMVDYTLSHFVFEECLMEDAGYEFLRAHKKVHEIFIRRVAEMQTQFRAGQDVSLELHNLLSRWLFNHIRNDDAVYVGAVKAKMTDLVQEKGQDGWLTRSLARFFRSA
;
A
#
# COMPACT_ATOMS: atom_id res chain seq x y z
N MET A 1 -14.78 -3.00 -18.14
CA MET A 1 -14.65 -1.59 -17.70
C MET A 1 -13.22 -1.16 -17.95
N ALA A 2 -12.89 0.13 -17.81
CA ALA A 2 -11.52 0.60 -17.99
C ALA A 2 -10.68 0.22 -16.77
N HIS A 3 -9.52 -0.41 -16.99
CA HIS A 3 -8.52 -0.62 -15.95
C HIS A 3 -8.11 0.71 -15.32
N LEU A 4 -7.75 0.68 -14.05
CA LEU A 4 -7.07 1.78 -13.40
C LEU A 4 -5.70 1.97 -14.05
N ILE A 5 -5.45 3.17 -14.57
CA ILE A 5 -4.17 3.57 -15.15
C ILE A 5 -3.45 4.43 -14.13
N TRP A 6 -2.21 4.06 -13.80
CA TRP A 6 -1.38 4.86 -12.91
C TRP A 6 -1.18 6.27 -13.48
N ASN A 7 -1.36 7.28 -12.64
CA ASN A 7 -1.11 8.66 -12.99
C ASN A 7 0.09 9.16 -12.19
N ASN A 8 1.08 9.74 -12.86
CA ASN A 8 2.28 10.28 -12.24
C ASN A 8 2.00 11.39 -11.21
N THR A 9 0.80 11.99 -11.21
CA THR A 9 0.38 12.91 -10.13
C THR A 9 0.18 12.23 -8.78
N LEU A 10 0.15 10.90 -8.73
CA LEU A 10 0.12 10.09 -7.52
C LEU A 10 1.52 9.75 -6.99
N ASN A 11 2.58 10.10 -7.73
CA ASN A 11 3.93 9.82 -7.26
C ASN A 11 4.24 10.66 -6.02
N THR A 12 4.61 9.98 -4.95
CA THR A 12 5.22 10.57 -3.75
C THR A 12 6.64 11.08 -4.06
N GLY A 13 7.26 10.54 -5.11
CA GLY A 13 8.66 10.77 -5.46
C GLY A 13 9.63 10.09 -4.51
N ILE A 14 9.18 9.05 -3.81
CA ILE A 14 10.00 8.03 -3.17
C ILE A 14 9.80 6.75 -4.00
N ASP A 15 10.78 6.41 -4.85
CA ASP A 15 10.59 5.41 -5.92
C ASP A 15 10.09 4.05 -5.43
N VAL A 16 10.53 3.62 -4.25
CA VAL A 16 10.10 2.36 -3.64
C VAL A 16 8.63 2.39 -3.22
N ILE A 17 8.13 3.52 -2.69
CA ILE A 17 6.72 3.71 -2.34
C ILE A 17 5.87 3.77 -3.60
N ASP A 18 6.31 4.54 -4.60
CA ASP A 18 5.59 4.66 -5.86
C ASP A 18 5.51 3.29 -6.58
N GLY A 19 6.55 2.46 -6.46
CA GLY A 19 6.55 1.07 -6.92
C GLY A 19 5.54 0.19 -6.18
N GLN A 20 5.44 0.34 -4.85
CA GLN A 20 4.45 -0.37 -4.05
C GLN A 20 3.03 0.04 -4.41
N HIS A 21 2.74 1.33 -4.55
CA HIS A 21 1.41 1.81 -4.94
C HIS A 21 1.00 1.33 -6.33
N ARG A 22 1.92 1.34 -7.31
CA ARG A 22 1.67 0.76 -8.64
C ARG A 22 1.29 -0.71 -8.56
N ARG A 23 1.99 -1.48 -7.72
CA ARG A 23 1.66 -2.90 -7.51
C ARG A 23 0.29 -3.11 -6.88
N ILE A 24 -0.14 -2.23 -5.97
CA ILE A 24 -1.51 -2.26 -5.42
C ILE A 24 -2.55 -1.99 -6.53
N VAL A 25 -2.28 -1.03 -7.43
CA VAL A 25 -3.15 -0.79 -8.60
C VAL A 25 -3.25 -2.02 -9.50
N GLU A 26 -2.15 -2.74 -9.73
CA GLU A 26 -2.17 -4.00 -10.48
C GLU A 26 -3.07 -5.05 -9.83
N PHE A 27 -3.02 -5.21 -8.50
CA PHE A 27 -3.93 -6.11 -7.79
C PHE A 27 -5.40 -5.71 -7.95
N ILE A 28 -5.72 -4.41 -7.90
CA ILE A 28 -7.09 -3.94 -8.11
C ILE A 28 -7.58 -4.28 -9.53
N ASN A 29 -6.73 -4.10 -10.54
CA ASN A 29 -7.07 -4.48 -11.92
C ASN A 29 -7.24 -5.99 -12.09
N GLN A 30 -6.37 -6.80 -11.47
CA GLN A 30 -6.50 -8.26 -11.47
C GLN A 30 -7.80 -8.73 -10.81
N LEU A 31 -8.26 -8.03 -9.76
CA LEU A 31 -9.54 -8.32 -9.12
C LEU A 31 -10.71 -8.05 -10.07
N ASP A 32 -10.67 -6.95 -10.82
CA ASP A 32 -11.70 -6.66 -11.83
C ASP A 32 -11.70 -7.71 -12.95
N ASP A 33 -10.53 -8.11 -13.44
CA ASP A 33 -10.39 -9.15 -14.47
C ASP A 33 -10.94 -10.51 -13.98
N ALA A 34 -10.58 -10.94 -12.77
CA ALA A 34 -11.09 -12.17 -12.17
C ALA A 34 -12.61 -12.13 -11.97
N ARG A 35 -13.16 -10.95 -11.61
CA ARG A 35 -14.60 -10.72 -11.50
C ARG A 35 -15.30 -10.82 -12.85
N LEU A 36 -14.73 -10.25 -13.92
CA LEU A 36 -15.30 -10.30 -15.27
C LEU A 36 -15.35 -11.72 -15.86
N THR A 37 -14.39 -12.57 -15.50
CA THR A 37 -14.38 -13.99 -15.90
C THR A 37 -15.28 -14.86 -15.03
N GLY A 38 -15.80 -14.35 -13.92
CA GLY A 38 -16.58 -15.11 -12.93
C GLY A 38 -15.76 -16.18 -12.19
N ASN A 39 -14.42 -16.14 -12.29
CA ASN A 39 -13.55 -17.13 -11.69
C ASN A 39 -13.35 -16.83 -10.19
N ARG A 40 -14.16 -17.49 -9.35
CA ARG A 40 -14.12 -17.31 -7.89
C ARG A 40 -12.78 -17.71 -7.26
N ALA A 41 -12.13 -18.75 -7.78
CA ALA A 41 -10.83 -19.17 -7.27
C ALA A 41 -9.77 -18.08 -7.52
N ALA A 42 -9.72 -17.56 -8.76
CA ALA A 42 -8.82 -16.45 -9.11
C ALA A 42 -9.12 -15.19 -8.29
N MET A 43 -10.40 -14.86 -8.06
CA MET A 43 -10.76 -13.75 -7.17
C MET A 43 -10.22 -13.95 -5.75
N GLY A 44 -10.32 -15.17 -5.20
CA GLY A 44 -9.80 -15.49 -3.87
C GLY A 44 -8.27 -15.31 -3.79
N GLU A 45 -7.54 -15.82 -4.78
CA GLU A 45 -6.07 -15.68 -4.85
C GLU A 45 -5.65 -14.21 -4.92
N VAL A 46 -6.33 -13.40 -5.74
CA VAL A 46 -6.05 -11.97 -5.85
C VAL A 46 -6.36 -11.23 -4.54
N ILE A 47 -7.49 -11.52 -3.90
CA ILE A 47 -7.88 -10.89 -2.64
C ILE A 47 -6.85 -11.20 -1.55
N ASP A 48 -6.45 -12.47 -1.41
CA ASP A 48 -5.49 -12.89 -0.39
C ASP A 48 -4.11 -12.25 -0.64
N GLY A 49 -3.61 -12.30 -1.88
CA GLY A 49 -2.32 -11.70 -2.23
C GLY A 49 -2.29 -10.18 -2.04
N MET A 50 -3.38 -9.49 -2.35
CA MET A 50 -3.50 -8.05 -2.15
C MET A 50 -3.57 -7.65 -0.67
N VAL A 51 -4.27 -8.42 0.18
CA VAL A 51 -4.28 -8.21 1.64
C VAL A 51 -2.86 -8.32 2.21
N ASP A 52 -2.15 -9.38 1.87
CA ASP A 52 -0.78 -9.59 2.35
C ASP A 52 0.16 -8.48 1.86
N TYR A 53 0.02 -8.07 0.59
CA TYR A 53 0.85 -7.02 0.01
C TYR A 53 0.58 -5.65 0.65
N THR A 54 -0.69 -5.27 0.81
CA THR A 54 -1.06 -3.98 1.43
C THR A 54 -0.62 -3.90 2.89
N LEU A 55 -0.70 -5.00 3.64
CA LEU A 55 -0.13 -5.07 4.98
C LEU A 55 1.38 -4.78 4.97
N SER A 56 2.13 -5.46 4.10
CA SER A 56 3.58 -5.25 4.01
C SER A 56 3.95 -3.82 3.62
N HIS A 57 3.17 -3.20 2.75
CA HIS A 57 3.32 -1.80 2.33
C HIS A 57 3.12 -0.82 3.49
N PHE A 58 2.04 -0.98 4.26
CA PHE A 58 1.77 -0.11 5.42
C PHE A 58 2.86 -0.21 6.48
N VAL A 59 3.31 -1.42 6.80
CA VAL A 59 4.40 -1.58 7.78
C VAL A 59 5.68 -0.91 7.28
N PHE A 60 5.95 -0.97 5.98
CA PHE A 60 7.10 -0.29 5.38
C PHE A 60 7.02 1.23 5.53
N GLU A 61 5.88 1.84 5.18
CA GLU A 61 5.67 3.29 5.35
C GLU A 61 5.76 3.72 6.81
N GLU A 62 5.15 2.96 7.71
CA GLU A 62 5.20 3.20 9.15
C GLU A 62 6.62 3.20 9.70
N CYS A 63 7.48 2.31 9.18
CA CYS A 63 8.89 2.29 9.54
C CYS A 63 9.64 3.51 9.00
N LEU A 64 9.37 3.94 7.76
CA LEU A 64 9.96 5.16 7.21
C LEU A 64 9.54 6.39 8.03
N MET A 65 8.26 6.48 8.38
CA MET A 65 7.72 7.55 9.22
C MET A 65 8.34 7.55 10.63
N GLU A 66 8.50 6.38 11.24
CA GLU A 66 9.14 6.22 12.56
C GLU A 66 10.60 6.68 12.54
N ASP A 67 11.38 6.18 11.57
CA ASP A 67 12.79 6.55 11.40
C ASP A 67 12.97 8.05 11.07
N ALA A 68 12.00 8.66 10.39
CA ALA A 68 11.95 10.09 10.11
C ALA A 68 11.48 10.94 11.30
N GLY A 69 10.98 10.33 12.38
CA GLY A 69 10.42 11.04 13.52
C GLY A 69 9.14 11.80 13.18
N TYR A 70 8.33 11.30 12.24
CA TYR A 70 7.11 11.96 11.79
C TYR A 70 6.07 12.05 12.92
N GLU A 71 5.65 13.27 13.26
CA GLU A 71 4.83 13.55 14.45
C GLU A 71 3.44 12.91 14.42
N PHE A 72 2.85 12.75 13.22
CA PHE A 72 1.50 12.19 13.04
C PHE A 72 1.49 10.70 12.77
N LEU A 73 2.59 9.98 13.00
CA LEU A 73 2.70 8.53 12.77
C LEU A 73 1.54 7.74 13.41
N ARG A 74 1.16 8.06 14.64
CA ARG A 74 0.08 7.35 15.34
C ARG A 74 -1.28 7.52 14.65
N ALA A 75 -1.56 8.71 14.12
CA ALA A 75 -2.79 8.98 13.40
C ALA A 75 -2.80 8.21 12.07
N HIS A 76 -1.68 8.23 11.35
CA HIS A 76 -1.52 7.53 10.08
C HIS A 76 -1.67 6.00 10.24
N LYS A 77 -1.02 5.40 11.25
CA LYS A 77 -1.22 3.98 11.65
C LYS A 77 -2.70 3.66 11.88
N LYS A 78 -3.45 4.58 12.47
CA LYS A 78 -4.87 4.36 12.74
C LYS A 78 -5.70 4.28 11.46
N VAL A 79 -5.36 5.08 10.45
CA VAL A 79 -5.99 5.03 9.13
C VAL A 79 -5.74 3.66 8.48
N HIS A 80 -4.51 3.15 8.53
CA HIS A 80 -4.17 1.80 8.05
C HIS A 80 -4.96 0.70 8.78
N GLU A 81 -4.97 0.72 10.12
CA GLU A 81 -5.70 -0.28 10.92
C GLU A 81 -7.18 -0.37 10.57
N ILE A 82 -7.84 0.78 10.36
CA ILE A 82 -9.26 0.83 10.00
C ILE A 82 -9.48 0.21 8.62
N PHE A 83 -8.62 0.54 7.65
CA PHE A 83 -8.71 0.01 6.31
C PHE A 83 -8.47 -1.51 6.27
N ILE A 84 -7.40 -2.00 6.92
CA ILE A 84 -7.09 -3.43 7.03
C ILE A 84 -8.29 -4.21 7.59
N ARG A 85 -8.90 -3.69 8.67
CA ARG A 85 -10.07 -4.33 9.29
C ARG A 85 -11.21 -4.46 8.30
N ARG A 86 -11.51 -3.40 7.55
CA ARG A 86 -12.57 -3.41 6.55
C ARG A 86 -12.29 -4.42 5.44
N VAL A 87 -11.06 -4.49 4.94
CA VAL A 87 -10.70 -5.46 3.90
C VAL A 87 -10.77 -6.90 4.44
N ALA A 88 -10.32 -7.15 5.67
CA ALA A 88 -10.39 -8.47 6.31
C ALA A 88 -11.84 -8.95 6.53
N GLU A 89 -12.76 -8.05 6.88
CA GLU A 89 -14.20 -8.34 6.93
C GLU A 89 -14.73 -8.81 5.57
N MET A 90 -14.38 -8.11 4.50
CA MET A 90 -14.81 -8.45 3.14
C MET A 90 -14.17 -9.75 2.65
N GLN A 91 -12.89 -9.99 2.96
CA GLN A 91 -12.23 -11.28 2.69
C GLN A 91 -12.95 -12.43 3.39
N THR A 92 -13.37 -12.23 4.64
CA THR A 92 -14.13 -13.24 5.39
C THR A 92 -15.49 -13.51 4.76
N GLN A 93 -16.21 -12.45 4.38
CA GLN A 93 -17.50 -12.55 3.66
C GLN A 93 -17.34 -13.27 2.32
N PHE A 94 -16.29 -12.96 1.56
CA PHE A 94 -15.94 -13.65 0.33
C PHE A 94 -15.68 -15.15 0.60
N ARG A 95 -14.88 -15.50 1.61
CA ARG A 95 -14.63 -16.90 1.96
C ARG A 95 -15.92 -17.64 2.38
N ALA A 96 -16.89 -16.93 2.96
CA ALA A 96 -18.21 -17.45 3.31
C ALA A 96 -19.18 -17.62 2.12
N GLY A 97 -18.73 -17.35 0.88
CA GLY A 97 -19.55 -17.52 -0.33
C GLY A 97 -20.29 -16.26 -0.79
N GLN A 98 -20.15 -15.13 -0.09
CA GLN A 98 -20.78 -13.88 -0.50
C GLN A 98 -20.08 -13.28 -1.73
N ASP A 99 -20.83 -12.57 -2.56
CA ASP A 99 -20.25 -11.75 -3.62
C ASP A 99 -20.02 -10.32 -3.10
N VAL A 100 -18.78 -10.05 -2.72
CA VAL A 100 -18.30 -8.74 -2.29
C VAL A 100 -17.37 -8.10 -3.32
N SER A 101 -17.18 -8.73 -4.48
CA SER A 101 -16.11 -8.41 -5.43
C SER A 101 -16.18 -6.96 -5.93
N LEU A 102 -17.36 -6.51 -6.32
CA LEU A 102 -17.60 -5.14 -6.79
C LEU A 102 -17.46 -4.11 -5.66
N GLU A 103 -18.01 -4.42 -4.48
CA GLU A 103 -17.89 -3.53 -3.32
C GLU A 103 -16.41 -3.37 -2.93
N LEU A 104 -15.66 -4.48 -2.90
CA LEU A 104 -14.25 -4.52 -2.55
C LEU A 104 -13.42 -3.73 -3.56
N HIS A 105 -13.61 -3.97 -4.86
CA HIS A 105 -12.97 -3.18 -5.92
C HIS A 105 -13.19 -1.67 -5.72
N ASN A 106 -14.44 -1.25 -5.47
CA ASN A 106 -14.80 0.15 -5.29
C ASN A 106 -14.25 0.75 -3.99
N LEU A 107 -14.15 -0.03 -2.92
CA LEU A 107 -13.52 0.38 -1.67
C LEU A 107 -12.03 0.65 -1.90
N LEU A 108 -11.31 -0.33 -2.46
CA LEU A 108 -9.87 -0.28 -2.68
C LEU A 108 -9.48 0.88 -3.60
N SER A 109 -10.18 1.01 -4.74
CA SER A 109 -9.88 2.05 -5.74
C SER A 109 -10.03 3.45 -5.13
N ARG A 110 -11.13 3.70 -4.42
CA ARG A 110 -11.37 5.02 -3.82
C ARG A 110 -10.42 5.30 -2.66
N TRP A 111 -10.21 4.30 -1.81
CA TRP A 111 -9.37 4.45 -0.63
C TRP A 111 -7.92 4.73 -1.04
N LEU A 112 -7.35 3.94 -1.95
CA LEU A 112 -5.95 4.09 -2.38
C LEU A 112 -5.67 5.49 -2.90
N PHE A 113 -6.45 5.99 -3.86
CA PHE A 113 -6.19 7.30 -4.45
C PHE A 113 -6.43 8.46 -3.47
N ASN A 114 -7.38 8.31 -2.55
CA ASN A 114 -7.61 9.31 -1.52
C ASN A 114 -6.46 9.33 -0.50
N HIS A 115 -6.01 8.13 -0.09
CA HIS A 115 -4.97 7.95 0.89
C HIS A 115 -3.62 8.49 0.41
N ILE A 116 -3.20 8.11 -0.81
CA ILE A 116 -1.96 8.61 -1.42
C ILE A 116 -1.93 10.14 -1.45
N ARG A 117 -3.05 10.77 -1.84
CA ARG A 117 -3.11 12.23 -2.01
C ARG A 117 -3.18 13.00 -0.70
N ASN A 118 -3.88 12.47 0.30
CA ASN A 118 -4.23 13.23 1.50
C ASN A 118 -3.46 12.80 2.74
N ASP A 119 -2.94 11.58 2.77
CA ASP A 119 -2.20 11.03 3.90
C ASP A 119 -0.74 10.80 3.52
N ASP A 120 -0.44 10.06 2.45
CA ASP A 120 0.95 9.69 2.11
C ASP A 120 1.77 10.92 1.71
N ALA A 121 1.18 11.79 0.89
CA ALA A 121 1.81 13.04 0.47
C ALA A 121 2.24 13.94 1.66
N VAL A 122 1.61 13.79 2.83
CA VAL A 122 1.89 14.61 4.01
C VAL A 122 3.18 14.16 4.72
N TYR A 123 3.42 12.85 4.84
CA TYR A 123 4.62 12.36 5.52
C TYR A 123 5.88 12.45 4.64
N VAL A 124 5.71 12.48 3.30
CA VAL A 124 6.81 12.43 2.32
C VAL A 124 7.86 13.50 2.56
N GLY A 125 7.46 14.71 2.94
CA GLY A 125 8.40 15.80 3.25
C GLY A 125 9.35 15.46 4.41
N ALA A 126 8.80 14.92 5.50
CA ALA A 126 9.59 14.51 6.67
C ALA A 126 10.55 13.36 6.33
N VAL A 127 10.07 12.36 5.58
CA VAL A 127 10.89 11.22 5.15
C VAL A 127 12.01 11.66 4.20
N LYS A 128 11.71 12.51 3.21
CA LYS A 128 12.73 13.02 2.27
C LYS A 128 13.78 13.90 2.95
N ALA A 129 13.38 14.72 3.93
CA ALA A 129 14.31 15.49 4.74
C ALA A 129 15.28 14.55 5.48
N LYS A 130 14.74 13.53 6.17
CA LYS A 130 15.56 12.53 6.86
C LYS A 130 16.50 11.79 5.91
N MET A 131 16.03 11.42 4.72
CA MET A 131 16.87 10.79 3.69
C MET A 131 18.03 11.69 3.28
N THR A 132 17.77 12.99 3.10
CA THR A 132 18.79 13.96 2.67
C THR A 132 19.85 14.17 3.75
N ASP A 133 19.44 14.35 5.00
CA ASP A 133 20.36 14.49 6.14
C ASP A 133 21.30 13.28 6.25
N LEU A 134 20.76 12.07 6.07
CA LEU A 134 21.55 10.84 6.13
C LEU A 134 22.50 10.67 4.94
N VAL A 135 22.12 11.14 3.74
CA VAL A 135 23.00 11.13 2.55
C VAL A 135 24.15 12.11 2.71
N GLN A 136 23.90 13.25 3.35
CA GLN A 136 24.94 14.23 3.69
C GLN A 136 25.88 13.71 4.77
N GLU A 137 25.39 12.90 5.72
CA GLU A 137 26.21 12.30 6.78
C GLU A 137 26.94 11.01 6.35
N LYS A 138 26.38 10.20 5.44
CA LYS A 138 26.98 8.96 4.90
C LYS A 138 26.49 8.67 3.48
N GLY A 139 27.43 8.45 2.56
CA GLY A 139 27.19 8.20 1.13
C GLY A 139 25.99 7.30 0.78
N GLN A 140 25.11 7.89 -0.03
CA GLN A 140 23.93 7.45 -0.80
C GLN A 140 23.18 6.13 -0.50
N ASP A 141 23.79 4.98 -0.24
CA ASP A 141 23.07 3.69 -0.41
C ASP A 141 22.73 2.94 0.89
N GLY A 142 22.89 3.59 2.04
CA GLY A 142 22.90 2.88 3.32
C GLY A 142 21.52 2.69 3.97
N TRP A 143 20.74 3.75 4.15
CA TRP A 143 19.62 3.72 5.11
C TRP A 143 18.37 3.04 4.56
N LEU A 144 17.90 3.40 3.35
CA LEU A 144 16.78 2.69 2.73
C LEU A 144 17.10 1.21 2.58
N THR A 145 18.32 0.85 2.14
CA THR A 145 18.77 -0.53 2.07
C THR A 145 18.82 -1.20 3.44
N ARG A 146 19.18 -0.50 4.53
CA ARG A 146 19.14 -1.04 5.90
C ARG A 146 17.72 -1.23 6.41
N SER A 147 16.83 -0.27 6.17
CA SER A 147 15.42 -0.36 6.56
C SER A 147 14.70 -1.44 5.74
N LEU A 148 15.01 -1.57 4.44
CA LEU A 148 14.58 -2.66 3.56
C LEU A 148 15.20 -4.00 3.99
N ALA A 149 16.50 -4.07 4.28
CA ALA A 149 17.17 -5.29 4.74
C ALA A 149 16.63 -5.74 6.11
N ARG A 150 16.21 -4.83 6.97
CA ARG A 150 15.52 -5.19 8.23
C ARG A 150 14.20 -5.93 7.96
N PHE A 151 13.55 -5.68 6.82
CA PHE A 151 12.31 -6.34 6.40
C PHE A 151 12.53 -7.62 5.60
N PHE A 152 13.49 -7.64 4.68
CA PHE A 152 13.68 -8.75 3.73
C PHE A 152 14.71 -9.81 4.18
N ARG A 153 15.27 -9.71 5.38
CA ARG A 153 16.30 -10.64 5.89
C ARG A 153 15.76 -11.75 6.80
N SER A 154 14.46 -12.05 6.72
CA SER A 154 13.81 -13.19 7.38
C SER A 154 13.10 -14.10 6.38
N ALA A 155 13.81 -14.55 5.35
CA ALA A 155 13.47 -15.70 4.52
C ALA A 155 14.68 -16.65 4.47
#